data_AF-A0A433D2K3-F1
#
_entry.id   AF-A0A433D2K3-F1
#
_cell.length_a   1.000
_cell.length_b   1.000
_cell.length_c   1.000
_cell.angle_alpha   90.00
_cell.angle_beta   90.00
_cell.angle_gamma   90.00
#
_symmetry.space_group_name_H-M   'P 1'
#
loop_
_entity.id
_entity.type
_entity.pdbx_description
1 polymer ?
#
loop_
_entity_poly.entity_id
_entity_poly.type
_entity_poly.pdbx_seq_one_letter_code
_entity_poly.pdbx_strand_id
1 'polypeptide(L)'
;MDITRVDLRPILPSATIMVVTVTGSTTNGRVLTNREWQITEEACDLALELDGARRTIIDYVESRMSFIAPNLSQIVGSATAAKMLGAAGGLTALSKMPACNVQVLGASKRAATGFSNATAKRHTGYIYHSEVCTRAPVDLRMKIQRMAAAKCVLAARIDRAHEAMDGSMGHKMREEIDHKIEKLQEAPPSKTVKALPAPDDAPKKRRGGRRCVGWLEIFPLIYFSAPLCVCVVTLPIKGFYAKIFAFTFTS
;
A
#
# COMPACT_ATOMS: atom_id res chain seq x y z
N MET A 1 14.05 1.85 -42.67
CA MET A 1 12.62 2.17 -42.58
C MET A 1 12.49 3.58 -42.05
N ASP A 2 11.68 4.43 -42.69
CA ASP A 2 11.40 5.77 -42.19
C ASP A 2 10.37 5.70 -41.06
N ILE A 3 10.82 5.91 -39.83
CA ILE A 3 9.98 5.95 -38.61
C ILE A 3 8.90 7.04 -38.70
N THR A 4 9.10 8.05 -39.56
CA THR A 4 8.16 9.16 -39.80
C THR A 4 6.92 8.77 -40.61
N ARG A 5 6.91 7.61 -41.29
CA ARG A 5 5.76 7.13 -42.07
C ARG A 5 4.72 6.35 -41.26
N VAL A 6 5.07 5.91 -40.05
CA VAL A 6 4.18 5.06 -39.22
C VAL A 6 3.47 5.91 -38.17
N ASP A 7 2.15 5.74 -38.05
CA ASP A 7 1.37 6.45 -37.04
C ASP A 7 1.42 5.72 -35.68
N LEU A 8 2.20 6.26 -34.73
CA LEU A 8 2.38 5.70 -33.38
C LEU A 8 1.45 6.35 -32.32
N ARG A 9 0.63 7.34 -32.72
CA ARG A 9 -0.28 8.06 -31.83
C ARG A 9 -1.29 7.19 -31.07
N PRO A 10 -1.85 6.09 -31.62
CA PRO A 10 -2.82 5.29 -30.88
C PRO A 10 -2.20 4.44 -29.76
N ILE A 11 -0.87 4.24 -29.77
CA ILE A 11 -0.19 3.29 -28.87
C ILE A 11 0.60 4.04 -27.78
N LEU A 12 1.25 5.15 -28.13
CA LEU A 12 2.20 5.84 -27.25
C LEU A 12 1.84 7.33 -27.06
N PRO A 13 2.09 7.90 -25.87
CA PRO A 13 1.96 9.34 -25.67
C PRO A 13 2.99 10.13 -26.49
N SER A 14 2.65 11.37 -26.84
CA SER A 14 3.46 12.21 -27.75
C SER A 14 4.91 12.41 -27.29
N ALA A 15 5.14 12.50 -25.98
CA ALA A 15 6.49 12.63 -25.42
C ALA A 15 7.39 11.42 -25.74
N THR A 16 6.86 10.20 -25.61
CA THR A 16 7.60 8.97 -25.95
C THR A 16 7.82 8.81 -27.46
N ILE A 17 6.87 9.28 -28.29
CA ILE A 17 7.03 9.25 -29.76
C ILE A 17 8.24 10.08 -30.18
N MET A 18 8.42 11.27 -29.60
CA MET A 18 9.59 12.12 -29.87
C MET A 18 10.90 11.40 -29.49
N VAL A 19 10.96 10.80 -28.30
CA VAL A 19 12.15 10.06 -27.84
C VAL A 19 12.46 8.89 -28.77
N VAL A 20 11.47 8.08 -29.15
CA VAL A 20 11.65 6.95 -30.07
C VAL A 20 12.11 7.42 -31.45
N THR A 21 11.57 8.54 -31.95
CA THR A 21 11.96 9.09 -33.26
C THR A 21 13.40 9.60 -33.23
N VAL A 22 13.77 10.40 -32.23
CA VAL A 22 15.13 10.94 -32.09
C VAL A 22 16.15 9.80 -31.94
N THR A 23 15.88 8.86 -31.03
CA THR A 23 16.76 7.69 -30.83
C THR A 23 16.82 6.80 -32.06
N GLY A 24 15.72 6.65 -32.80
CA GLY A 24 15.62 5.92 -34.05
C GLY A 24 16.39 6.57 -35.21
N SER A 25 16.59 7.90 -35.21
CA SER A 25 17.41 8.59 -36.20
C SER A 25 18.91 8.56 -35.88
N THR A 26 19.29 8.47 -34.60
CA THR A 26 20.71 8.52 -34.17
C THR A 26 21.29 7.16 -33.77
N THR A 27 20.53 6.07 -33.94
CA THR A 27 20.93 4.73 -33.50
C THR A 27 21.94 4.08 -34.46
N ASN A 28 23.02 3.54 -33.90
CA ASN A 28 24.03 2.75 -34.61
C ASN A 28 23.63 1.26 -34.67
N GLY A 29 22.37 0.97 -35.02
CA GLY A 29 21.86 -0.39 -35.13
C GLY A 29 22.31 -1.12 -36.41
N ARG A 30 22.22 -2.46 -36.41
CA ARG A 30 22.35 -3.27 -37.63
C ARG A 30 20.99 -3.45 -38.31
N VAL A 31 20.96 -3.50 -39.64
CA VAL A 31 19.74 -3.86 -40.38
C VAL A 31 19.50 -5.35 -40.20
N LEU A 32 18.25 -5.73 -39.87
CA LEU A 32 17.85 -7.13 -39.75
C LEU A 32 17.76 -7.78 -41.14
N THR A 33 18.15 -9.05 -41.23
CA THR A 33 17.92 -9.83 -42.45
C THR A 33 16.41 -10.11 -42.64
N ASN A 34 15.96 -10.34 -43.88
CA ASN A 34 14.54 -10.63 -44.16
C ASN A 34 14.00 -11.80 -43.32
N ARG A 35 14.82 -12.82 -43.06
CA ARG A 35 14.44 -13.96 -42.22
C ARG A 35 14.29 -13.58 -40.75
N GLU A 36 15.21 -12.80 -40.19
CA GLU A 36 15.11 -12.30 -38.81
C GLU A 36 13.92 -11.37 -38.64
N TRP A 37 13.64 -10.52 -39.66
CA TRP A 37 12.47 -9.65 -39.68
C TRP A 37 11.17 -10.44 -39.59
N GLN A 38 10.98 -11.43 -40.47
CA GLN A 38 9.77 -12.27 -40.48
C GLN A 38 9.54 -12.99 -39.14
N ILE A 39 10.59 -13.58 -38.56
CA ILE A 39 10.49 -14.25 -37.26
C ILE A 39 10.09 -13.26 -36.15
N THR A 40 10.61 -12.03 -36.21
CA THR A 40 10.28 -11.00 -35.22
C THR A 40 8.84 -10.53 -35.37
N GLU A 41 8.36 -10.37 -36.60
CA GLU A 41 6.98 -9.98 -36.93
C GLU A 41 5.99 -11.06 -36.47
N GLU A 42 6.23 -12.33 -36.81
CA GLU A 42 5.44 -13.48 -36.35
C GLU A 42 5.38 -13.57 -34.82
N ALA A 43 6.50 -13.32 -34.13
CA ALA A 43 6.54 -13.31 -32.67
C ALA A 43 5.71 -12.17 -32.07
N CYS A 44 5.66 -11.00 -32.72
CA CYS A 44 4.83 -9.87 -32.29
C CYS A 44 3.34 -10.18 -32.46
N ASP A 45 2.96 -10.75 -33.60
CA ASP A 45 1.57 -11.14 -33.89
C ASP A 45 1.08 -12.19 -32.88
N LEU A 46 1.88 -13.22 -32.62
CA LEU A 46 1.57 -14.23 -31.59
C LEU A 46 1.40 -13.60 -30.20
N ALA A 47 2.23 -12.61 -29.85
CA ALA A 47 2.12 -11.91 -28.57
C ALA A 47 0.81 -11.10 -28.47
N LEU A 48 0.36 -10.48 -29.56
CA LEU A 48 -0.91 -9.76 -29.63
C LEU A 48 -2.11 -10.72 -29.53
N GLU A 49 -2.06 -11.86 -30.23
CA GLU A 49 -3.07 -12.91 -30.14
C GLU A 49 -3.19 -13.45 -28.71
N LEU A 50 -2.06 -13.72 -28.05
CA LEU A 50 -2.04 -14.18 -26.66
C LEU A 50 -2.61 -13.15 -25.68
N ASP A 51 -2.31 -11.86 -25.87
CA ASP A 51 -2.91 -10.82 -25.03
C ASP A 51 -4.42 -10.67 -25.29
N GLY A 52 -4.86 -10.81 -26.54
CA GLY A 52 -6.27 -10.88 -26.91
C GLY A 52 -6.98 -12.04 -26.23
N ALA A 53 -6.44 -13.25 -26.34
CA ALA A 53 -6.97 -14.45 -25.68
C ALA A 53 -7.01 -14.29 -24.15
N ARG A 54 -5.96 -13.71 -23.55
CA ARG A 54 -5.91 -13.42 -22.12
C ARG A 54 -7.02 -12.48 -21.68
N ARG A 55 -7.32 -11.41 -22.43
CA ARG A 55 -8.42 -10.49 -22.13
C ARG A 55 -9.76 -11.20 -22.16
N THR A 56 -10.04 -11.96 -23.22
CA THR A 56 -11.27 -12.75 -23.36
C THR A 56 -11.47 -13.71 -22.19
N ILE A 57 -10.41 -14.37 -21.71
CA ILE A 57 -10.49 -15.25 -20.53
C ILE A 57 -10.81 -14.47 -19.26
N ILE A 58 -10.18 -13.31 -19.04
CA ILE A 58 -10.45 -12.48 -17.86
C ILE A 58 -11.89 -11.99 -17.87
N ASP A 59 -12.40 -11.53 -19.01
CA ASP A 59 -13.77 -11.05 -19.15
C ASP A 59 -14.79 -12.18 -18.93
N TYR A 60 -14.49 -13.38 -19.45
CA TYR A 60 -15.30 -14.57 -19.18
C TYR A 60 -15.33 -14.91 -17.69
N VAL A 61 -14.18 -14.93 -17.03
CA VAL A 61 -14.08 -15.21 -15.58
C VAL A 61 -14.80 -14.14 -14.77
N GLU A 62 -14.75 -12.87 -15.19
CA GLU A 62 -15.48 -11.78 -14.56
C GLU A 62 -17.01 -12.02 -14.63
N SER A 63 -17.53 -12.40 -15.80
CA SER A 63 -18.96 -12.69 -15.98
C SER A 63 -19.47 -13.86 -15.13
N ARG A 64 -18.58 -14.82 -14.80
CA ARG A 64 -18.88 -16.00 -13.98
C ARG A 64 -18.39 -15.89 -12.54
N MET A 65 -17.87 -14.74 -12.13
CA MET A 65 -17.26 -14.57 -10.82
C MET A 65 -18.27 -14.74 -9.68
N SER A 66 -19.53 -14.31 -9.89
CA SER A 66 -20.62 -14.50 -8.92
C SER A 66 -20.88 -15.98 -8.59
N PHE A 67 -20.62 -16.88 -9.54
CA PHE A 67 -20.74 -18.31 -9.34
C PHE A 67 -19.46 -18.94 -8.77
N ILE A 68 -18.28 -18.48 -9.19
CA ILE A 68 -16.99 -19.07 -8.79
C ILE A 68 -16.60 -18.64 -7.36
N ALA A 69 -16.72 -17.35 -7.05
CA ALA A 69 -16.29 -16.76 -5.79
C ALA A 69 -17.23 -15.61 -5.39
N PRO A 70 -18.46 -15.92 -4.96
CA PRO A 70 -19.45 -14.91 -4.58
C PRO A 70 -18.95 -14.03 -3.44
N ASN A 71 -18.31 -14.59 -2.39
CA ASN A 71 -17.89 -13.79 -1.25
C ASN A 71 -16.73 -12.86 -1.59
N LEU A 72 -15.75 -13.34 -2.37
CA LEU A 72 -14.64 -12.51 -2.84
C LEU A 72 -15.13 -11.36 -3.73
N SER A 73 -16.08 -11.63 -4.63
CA SER A 73 -16.67 -10.62 -5.51
C SER A 73 -17.36 -9.51 -4.73
N GLN A 74 -18.06 -9.82 -3.64
CA GLN A 74 -18.72 -8.81 -2.80
C GLN A 74 -17.70 -7.88 -2.09
N ILE A 75 -16.47 -8.36 -1.83
CA ILE A 75 -15.47 -7.55 -1.13
C ILE A 75 -14.78 -6.55 -2.08
N VAL A 76 -14.24 -7.02 -3.20
CA VAL A 76 -13.36 -6.22 -4.08
C VAL A 76 -13.94 -5.91 -5.47
N GLY A 77 -15.10 -6.47 -5.80
CA GLY A 77 -15.71 -6.41 -7.13
C GLY A 77 -15.24 -7.54 -8.06
N SER A 78 -16.09 -7.87 -9.04
CA SER A 78 -15.88 -8.95 -10.01
C SER A 78 -14.59 -8.78 -10.83
N ALA A 79 -14.36 -7.58 -11.38
CA ALA A 79 -13.18 -7.27 -12.19
C ALA A 79 -11.86 -7.46 -11.41
N THR A 80 -11.81 -6.96 -10.18
CA THR A 80 -10.60 -7.06 -9.34
C THR A 80 -10.40 -8.50 -8.90
N ALA A 81 -11.47 -9.21 -8.52
CA ALA A 81 -11.42 -10.61 -8.13
C ALA A 81 -10.91 -11.49 -9.29
N ALA A 82 -11.37 -11.28 -10.52
CA ALA A 82 -10.91 -12.00 -11.71
C ALA A 82 -9.41 -11.82 -11.95
N LYS A 83 -8.92 -10.58 -11.86
CA LYS A 83 -7.49 -10.26 -11.99
C LYS A 83 -6.65 -10.92 -10.89
N MET A 84 -7.14 -10.91 -9.64
CA MET A 84 -6.48 -11.59 -8.52
C MET A 84 -6.42 -13.10 -8.73
N LEU A 85 -7.52 -13.70 -9.21
CA LEU A 85 -7.62 -15.13 -9.46
C LEU A 85 -6.68 -15.57 -10.60
N GLY A 86 -6.67 -14.80 -11.69
CA GLY A 86 -5.77 -15.04 -12.83
C GLY A 86 -4.30 -14.91 -12.44
N ALA A 87 -3.94 -13.92 -11.62
CA ALA A 87 -2.57 -13.75 -11.14
C ALA A 87 -2.14 -14.78 -10.08
N ALA A 88 -3.07 -15.28 -9.28
CA ALA A 88 -2.79 -16.32 -8.29
C ALA A 88 -2.70 -17.72 -8.89
N GLY A 89 -3.28 -17.95 -10.07
CA GLY A 89 -3.39 -19.28 -10.68
C GLY A 89 -4.60 -20.07 -10.19
N GLY A 90 -5.72 -19.40 -9.90
CA GLY A 90 -6.98 -20.03 -9.49
C GLY A 90 -7.30 -19.92 -8.00
N LEU A 91 -8.51 -20.36 -7.63
CA LEU A 91 -9.06 -20.19 -6.28
C LEU A 91 -8.31 -21.03 -5.23
N THR A 92 -7.91 -22.24 -5.63
CA THR A 92 -7.10 -23.14 -4.80
C THR A 92 -5.76 -22.52 -4.43
N ALA A 93 -5.07 -21.91 -5.39
CA ALA A 93 -3.81 -21.24 -5.13
C ALA A 93 -4.01 -20.00 -4.26
N LEU A 94 -5.02 -19.17 -4.56
CA LEU A 94 -5.35 -17.97 -3.80
C LEU A 94 -5.67 -18.28 -2.32
N SER A 95 -6.41 -19.35 -2.04
CA SER A 95 -6.78 -19.75 -0.67
C SER A 95 -5.56 -20.14 0.21
N LYS A 96 -4.49 -20.65 -0.42
CA LYS A 96 -3.24 -21.03 0.25
C LYS A 96 -2.34 -19.83 0.51
N MET A 97 -2.51 -18.73 -0.22
CA MET A 97 -1.69 -17.54 -0.06
C MET A 97 -2.00 -16.82 1.26
N PRO A 98 -0.99 -16.26 1.95
CA PRO A 98 -1.20 -15.40 3.10
C PRO A 98 -1.63 -13.99 2.66
N ALA A 99 -2.28 -13.25 3.57
CA ALA A 99 -2.81 -11.92 3.32
C ALA A 99 -1.76 -10.91 2.83
N CYS A 100 -0.52 -10.99 3.34
CA CYS A 100 0.56 -10.10 2.93
C CYS A 100 0.98 -10.30 1.47
N ASN A 101 0.94 -11.54 0.96
CA ASN A 101 1.24 -11.81 -0.45
C ASN A 101 0.09 -11.35 -1.34
N VAL A 102 -1.16 -11.61 -0.90
CA VAL A 102 -2.36 -11.19 -1.61
C VAL A 102 -2.45 -9.65 -1.73
N GLN A 103 -2.00 -8.93 -0.72
CA GLN A 103 -1.91 -7.47 -0.74
C GLN A 103 -1.09 -6.93 -1.91
N VAL A 104 0.00 -7.61 -2.27
CA VAL A 104 0.97 -7.18 -3.30
C VAL A 104 0.82 -7.93 -4.62
N LEU A 105 -0.24 -8.74 -4.79
CA LEU A 105 -0.52 -9.38 -6.07
C LEU A 105 -0.73 -8.34 -7.17
N GLY A 106 -0.06 -8.53 -8.29
CA GLY A 106 -0.09 -7.59 -9.42
C GLY A 106 0.76 -6.32 -9.23
N ALA A 107 1.52 -6.22 -8.13
CA ALA A 107 2.46 -5.12 -7.94
C ALA A 107 3.65 -5.27 -8.91
N SER A 108 3.52 -4.69 -10.10
CA SER A 108 4.64 -4.55 -11.01
C SER A 108 5.54 -3.40 -10.54
N LYS A 109 6.85 -3.63 -10.50
CA LYS A 109 7.84 -2.56 -10.37
C LYS A 109 7.82 -1.76 -11.68
N ARG A 110 6.92 -0.79 -11.78
CA ARG A 110 6.98 0.22 -12.83
C ARG A 110 8.17 1.13 -12.53
N ALA A 111 9.37 0.69 -12.91
CA ALA A 111 10.48 1.61 -13.10
C ALA A 111 10.07 2.49 -14.29
N ALA A 112 9.71 3.75 -14.02
CA ALA A 112 9.56 4.71 -15.08
C ALA A 112 10.90 4.76 -15.81
N THR A 113 10.91 4.41 -17.10
CA THR A 113 12.09 4.42 -17.95
C THR A 113 12.75 5.80 -17.86
N GLY A 114 13.91 5.88 -17.20
CA GLY A 114 14.69 7.12 -17.05
C GLY A 114 14.38 8.00 -15.84
N PHE A 115 13.45 7.63 -14.95
CA PHE A 115 13.17 8.40 -13.71
C PHE A 115 13.48 7.60 -12.45
N SER A 116 13.93 8.29 -11.39
CA SER A 116 14.23 7.65 -10.11
C SER A 116 12.97 6.98 -9.53
N ASN A 117 13.14 5.77 -8.98
CA ASN A 117 12.06 5.00 -8.32
C ASN A 117 11.51 5.67 -7.03
N ALA A 118 11.84 6.94 -6.77
CA ALA A 118 11.40 7.68 -5.60
C ALA A 118 9.89 7.94 -5.62
N THR A 119 9.30 8.15 -6.80
CA THR A 119 7.88 8.50 -6.95
C THR A 119 6.97 7.28 -7.05
N ALA A 120 7.52 6.09 -7.34
CA ALA A 120 6.72 4.87 -7.47
C ALA A 120 6.20 4.40 -6.09
N LYS A 121 4.87 4.36 -5.94
CA LYS A 121 4.24 3.86 -4.72
C LYS A 121 4.54 2.36 -4.56
N ARG A 122 5.27 2.02 -3.49
CA ARG A 122 5.60 0.63 -3.15
C ARG A 122 4.37 -0.09 -2.60
N HIS A 123 4.30 -1.40 -2.79
CA HIS A 123 3.25 -2.28 -2.23
C HIS A 123 1.82 -2.03 -2.75
N THR A 124 1.66 -1.47 -3.96
CA THR A 124 0.35 -1.31 -4.61
C THR A 124 0.03 -2.51 -5.51
N GLY A 125 -0.84 -3.41 -5.06
CA GLY A 125 -1.37 -4.52 -5.86
C GLY A 125 -2.76 -4.23 -6.44
N TYR A 126 -3.43 -5.26 -6.98
CA TYR A 126 -4.79 -5.13 -7.54
C TYR A 126 -5.80 -4.57 -6.52
N ILE A 127 -5.69 -4.97 -5.24
CA ILE A 127 -6.57 -4.49 -4.17
C ILE A 127 -6.48 -2.99 -3.97
N TYR A 128 -5.30 -2.38 -4.17
CA TYR A 128 -5.13 -0.93 -4.02
C TYR A 128 -5.96 -0.13 -5.04
N HIS A 129 -6.17 -0.72 -6.23
CA HIS A 129 -6.96 -0.14 -7.32
C HIS A 129 -8.44 -0.52 -7.27
N SER A 130 -8.86 -1.29 -6.26
CA SER A 130 -10.29 -1.58 -6.04
C SER A 130 -11.07 -0.35 -5.61
N GLU A 131 -12.39 -0.39 -5.81
CA GLU A 131 -13.30 0.68 -5.42
C GLU A 131 -13.25 0.95 -3.90
N VAL A 132 -13.08 -0.09 -3.09
CA VAL A 132 -12.97 -0.02 -1.63
C VAL A 132 -11.85 0.92 -1.19
N CYS A 133 -10.66 0.74 -1.77
CA CYS A 133 -9.49 1.55 -1.43
C CYS A 133 -9.56 2.93 -2.09
N THR A 134 -10.14 3.02 -3.28
CA THR A 134 -10.21 4.27 -4.05
C THR A 134 -11.14 5.29 -3.40
N ARG A 135 -12.25 4.84 -2.78
CA ARG A 135 -13.20 5.70 -2.05
C ARG A 135 -12.59 6.40 -0.83
N ALA A 136 -11.55 5.80 -0.23
CA ALA A 136 -10.93 6.34 0.97
C ALA A 136 -9.85 7.41 0.68
N PRO A 137 -9.58 8.31 1.64
CA PRO A 137 -8.51 9.32 1.50
C PRO A 137 -7.15 8.65 1.40
N VAL A 138 -6.23 9.27 0.64
CA VAL A 138 -4.93 8.71 0.24
C VAL A 138 -4.06 8.23 1.42
N ASP A 139 -4.15 8.90 2.57
CA ASP A 139 -3.38 8.57 3.77
C ASP A 139 -3.82 7.26 4.43
N LEU A 140 -5.10 6.91 4.29
CA LEU A 140 -5.68 5.71 4.90
C LEU A 140 -5.67 4.51 3.95
N ARG A 141 -5.50 4.71 2.64
CA ARG A 141 -5.58 3.64 1.62
C ARG A 141 -4.67 2.45 1.93
N MET A 142 -3.45 2.69 2.42
CA MET A 142 -2.50 1.61 2.75
C MET A 142 -2.91 0.78 3.97
N LYS A 143 -3.64 1.37 4.93
CA LYS A 143 -4.21 0.64 6.06
C LYS A 143 -5.41 -0.19 5.59
N ILE A 144 -6.25 0.41 4.74
CA ILE A 144 -7.45 -0.24 4.19
C ILE A 144 -7.08 -1.41 3.28
N GLN A 145 -6.08 -1.25 2.41
CA GLN A 145 -5.59 -2.33 1.56
C GLN A 145 -5.16 -3.56 2.37
N ARG A 146 -4.49 -3.36 3.52
CA ARG A 146 -4.10 -4.46 4.42
C ARG A 146 -5.31 -5.17 5.02
N MET A 147 -6.30 -4.41 5.49
CA MET A 147 -7.54 -4.95 6.04
C MET A 147 -8.34 -5.71 4.99
N ALA A 148 -8.49 -5.12 3.80
CA ALA A 148 -9.18 -5.71 2.67
C ALA A 148 -8.48 -7.01 2.21
N ALA A 149 -7.15 -7.02 2.09
CA ALA A 149 -6.40 -8.23 1.72
C ALA A 149 -6.59 -9.37 2.72
N ALA A 150 -6.61 -9.08 4.02
CA ALA A 150 -6.88 -10.08 5.05
C ALA A 150 -8.30 -10.69 4.90
N LYS A 151 -9.30 -9.85 4.67
CA LYS A 151 -10.68 -10.29 4.46
C LYS A 151 -10.86 -11.03 3.13
N CYS A 152 -10.16 -10.63 2.08
CA CYS A 152 -10.15 -11.34 0.79
C CYS A 152 -9.62 -12.76 0.91
N VAL A 153 -8.54 -12.98 1.68
CA VAL A 153 -8.00 -14.33 1.90
C VAL A 153 -8.99 -15.21 2.66
N LEU A 154 -9.68 -14.65 3.67
CA LEU A 154 -10.74 -15.37 4.39
C LEU A 154 -11.90 -15.72 3.45
N ALA A 155 -12.38 -14.76 2.66
CA ALA A 155 -13.41 -14.99 1.65
C ALA A 155 -13.00 -16.05 0.64
N ALA A 156 -11.79 -16.00 0.09
CA ALA A 156 -11.29 -16.98 -0.86
C ALA A 156 -11.21 -18.41 -0.27
N ARG A 157 -10.96 -18.54 1.03
CA ARG A 157 -10.97 -19.83 1.72
C ARG A 157 -12.40 -20.36 1.91
N ILE A 158 -13.35 -19.49 2.27
CA ILE A 158 -14.77 -19.83 2.38
C ILE A 158 -15.33 -20.22 1.01
N ASP A 159 -15.03 -19.42 -0.03
CA ASP A 159 -15.44 -19.69 -1.41
C ASP A 159 -14.87 -21.03 -1.88
N ARG A 160 -13.62 -21.36 -1.54
CA ARG A 160 -13.05 -22.68 -1.84
C ARG A 160 -13.75 -23.82 -1.10
N ALA A 161 -14.17 -23.60 0.14
CA ALA A 161 -14.88 -24.60 0.95
C ALA A 161 -16.35 -24.76 0.54
N HIS A 162 -16.89 -23.84 -0.28
CA HIS A 162 -18.27 -23.86 -0.79
C HIS A 162 -19.34 -23.77 0.33
N GLU A 163 -18.97 -23.23 1.49
CA GLU A 163 -19.85 -23.17 2.68
C GLU A 163 -20.94 -22.08 2.59
N ALA A 164 -20.70 -21.00 1.82
CA ALA A 164 -21.60 -19.86 1.74
C ALA A 164 -21.72 -19.34 0.29
N MET A 165 -22.54 -20.02 -0.51
CA MET A 165 -22.79 -19.69 -1.93
C MET A 165 -23.62 -18.40 -2.12
N ASP A 166 -24.37 -17.98 -1.10
CA ASP A 166 -25.25 -16.80 -1.19
C ASP A 166 -24.48 -15.45 -1.17
N GLY A 167 -23.17 -15.47 -0.91
CA GLY A 167 -22.36 -14.23 -0.79
C GLY A 167 -22.59 -13.45 0.52
N SER A 168 -23.40 -13.97 1.44
CA SER A 168 -23.76 -13.32 2.71
C SER A 168 -22.55 -13.05 3.61
N MET A 169 -21.57 -13.97 3.61
CA MET A 169 -20.33 -13.80 4.37
C MET A 169 -19.44 -12.70 3.77
N GLY A 170 -19.40 -12.60 2.45
CA GLY A 170 -18.75 -11.49 1.73
C GLY A 170 -19.34 -10.14 2.10
N HIS A 171 -20.68 -10.04 2.16
CA HIS A 171 -21.37 -8.82 2.56
C HIS A 171 -21.04 -8.40 4.00
N LYS A 172 -21.08 -9.33 4.96
CA LYS A 172 -20.69 -9.06 6.36
C LYS A 172 -19.26 -8.55 6.46
N MET A 173 -18.34 -9.19 5.73
CA MET A 173 -16.93 -8.76 5.70
C MET A 173 -16.76 -7.38 5.05
N ARG A 174 -17.57 -7.05 4.06
CA ARG A 174 -17.59 -5.73 3.41
C ARG A 174 -18.06 -4.64 4.37
N GLU A 175 -19.13 -4.91 5.10
CA GLU A 175 -19.68 -4.02 6.12
C GLU A 175 -18.69 -3.77 7.26
N GLU A 176 -17.99 -4.82 7.73
CA GLU A 176 -16.91 -4.67 8.70
C GLU A 176 -15.77 -3.78 8.20
N ILE A 177 -15.44 -3.83 6.91
CA ILE A 177 -14.41 -2.97 6.32
C ILE A 177 -14.92 -1.53 6.29
N ASP A 178 -16.14 -1.30 5.84
CA ASP A 178 -16.72 0.04 5.71
C ASP A 178 -16.86 0.72 7.08
N HIS A 179 -17.35 0.02 8.11
CA HIS A 179 -17.39 0.53 9.47
C HIS A 179 -15.99 0.85 10.05
N LYS A 180 -14.95 0.09 9.67
CA LYS A 180 -13.56 0.44 10.04
C LYS A 180 -13.05 1.66 9.28
N ILE A 181 -13.47 1.84 8.03
CA ILE A 181 -13.12 3.03 7.24
C ILE A 181 -13.72 4.27 7.89
N GLU A 182 -14.99 4.22 8.29
CA GLU A 182 -15.67 5.32 9.00
C GLU A 182 -14.96 5.67 10.31
N LYS A 183 -14.67 4.68 11.16
CA LYS A 183 -13.91 4.88 12.40
C LYS A 183 -12.51 5.45 12.21
N LEU A 184 -11.87 5.17 11.07
CA LEU A 184 -10.56 5.74 10.77
C LEU A 184 -10.64 7.17 10.23
N GLN A 185 -11.79 7.58 9.72
CA GLN A 185 -12.04 8.95 9.27
C GLN A 185 -12.46 9.86 10.42
N GLU A 186 -13.05 9.31 11.48
CA GLU A 186 -13.31 10.04 12.72
C GLU A 186 -12.00 10.63 13.27
N ALA A 187 -12.05 11.91 13.68
CA ALA A 187 -10.92 12.57 14.29
C ALA A 187 -10.52 11.83 15.58
N PRO A 188 -9.22 11.64 15.86
CA PRO A 188 -8.79 11.00 17.09
C PRO A 188 -9.36 11.78 18.27
N PRO A 189 -9.95 11.10 19.28
CA PRO A 189 -10.51 11.79 20.43
C PRO A 189 -9.42 12.66 21.04
N SER A 190 -9.73 13.95 21.24
CA SER A 190 -8.80 14.89 21.83
C SER A 190 -8.27 14.29 23.13
N LYS A 191 -6.94 14.23 23.29
CA LYS A 191 -6.33 13.77 24.54
C LYS A 191 -6.80 14.69 25.65
N THR A 192 -7.83 14.28 26.39
CA THR A 192 -8.27 14.97 27.60
C THR A 192 -7.10 14.90 28.57
N VAL A 193 -6.62 16.05 29.03
CA VAL A 193 -5.60 16.11 30.08
C VAL A 193 -6.21 15.43 31.30
N LYS A 194 -5.79 14.19 31.58
CA LYS A 194 -6.10 13.57 32.86
C LYS A 194 -5.46 14.45 33.91
N ALA A 195 -6.25 14.91 34.89
CA ALA A 195 -5.72 15.61 36.03
C ALA A 195 -4.57 14.77 36.59
N LEU A 196 -3.43 15.42 36.82
CA LEU A 196 -2.31 14.75 37.46
C LEU A 196 -2.82 14.14 38.77
N PRO A 197 -2.39 12.90 39.11
CA PRO A 197 -2.66 12.38 40.44
C PRO A 197 -2.11 13.37 41.47
N ALA A 198 -2.78 13.47 42.62
CA ALA A 198 -2.29 14.32 43.69
C ALA A 198 -0.82 13.98 44.00
N PRO A 199 0.05 14.99 44.21
CA PRO A 199 1.43 14.75 44.59
C PRO A 199 1.46 14.13 45.99
N ASP A 200 1.42 12.80 46.05
CA ASP A 200 1.68 12.05 47.28
C ASP A 200 3.19 11.88 47.44
N ASP A 201 3.71 12.31 48.59
CA ASP A 201 5.09 12.04 48.98
C ASP A 201 5.24 10.54 49.23
N ALA A 202 5.67 9.81 48.19
CA ALA A 202 5.98 8.39 48.32
C ALA A 202 7.02 8.20 49.44
N PRO A 203 6.84 7.21 50.34
CA PRO A 203 7.75 7.00 51.46
C PRO A 203 9.18 6.79 50.96
N LYS A 204 10.12 7.57 51.52
CA LYS A 204 11.54 7.57 51.13
C LYS A 204 12.10 6.14 51.19
N LYS A 205 12.58 5.63 50.05
CA LYS A 205 13.22 4.30 49.97
C LYS A 205 14.45 4.28 50.88
N ARG A 206 14.43 3.46 51.94
CA ARG A 206 15.46 3.47 53.01
C ARG A 206 16.78 2.75 52.66
N ARG A 207 16.93 2.10 51.49
CA ARG A 207 18.17 1.43 51.07
C ARG A 207 18.43 1.57 49.57
N GLY A 208 19.56 2.18 49.21
CA GLY A 208 20.09 2.21 47.84
C GLY A 208 20.90 0.95 47.56
N GLY A 209 20.32 0.00 46.81
CA GLY A 209 21.07 -1.15 46.28
C GLY A 209 21.45 -0.96 44.80
N ARG A 210 22.01 -1.98 44.15
CA ARG A 210 22.41 -1.97 42.72
C ARG A 210 21.33 -1.48 41.76
N ARG A 211 20.04 -1.68 42.08
CA ARG A 211 18.92 -1.13 41.30
C ARG A 211 18.87 0.40 41.32
N CYS A 212 19.22 1.07 42.41
CA CYS A 212 19.26 2.53 42.43
C CYS A 212 20.44 3.08 41.61
N VAL A 213 21.56 2.35 41.56
CA VAL A 213 22.74 2.73 40.77
C VAL A 213 22.42 2.73 39.27
N GLY A 214 21.79 1.67 38.77
CA GLY A 214 21.37 1.63 37.36
C GLY A 214 20.34 2.71 37.00
N TRP A 215 19.48 3.12 37.95
CA TRP A 215 18.56 4.24 37.74
C TRP A 215 19.28 5.61 37.73
N LEU A 216 20.32 5.78 38.55
CA LEU A 216 21.16 6.97 38.58
C LEU A 216 22.03 7.10 37.32
N GLU A 217 22.49 6.00 36.73
CA GLU A 217 23.21 6.01 35.44
C GLU A 217 22.31 6.47 34.27
N ILE A 218 21.02 6.11 34.30
CA ILE A 218 20.06 6.49 33.26
C ILE A 218 19.61 7.95 33.42
N PHE A 219 19.54 8.46 34.65
CA PHE A 219 19.12 9.83 34.96
C PHE A 219 20.10 10.52 35.94
N PRO A 220 21.29 10.95 35.49
CA PRO A 220 22.35 11.47 36.36
C PRO A 220 22.14 12.92 36.87
N LEU A 221 21.06 13.61 36.49
CA LEU A 221 20.96 15.08 36.60
C LEU A 221 19.87 15.62 37.55
N ILE A 222 19.54 14.94 38.65
CA ILE A 222 18.53 15.46 39.60
C ILE A 222 19.09 15.76 41.00
N TYR A 223 20.39 15.62 41.24
CA TYR A 223 20.97 15.99 42.54
C TYR A 223 22.26 16.79 42.41
N PHE A 224 22.11 18.11 42.25
CA PHE A 224 23.06 19.06 42.82
C PHE A 224 22.30 20.13 43.60
N SER A 225 22.88 20.48 44.74
CA SER A 225 22.30 21.20 45.86
C SER A 225 22.04 22.69 45.58
N ALA A 226 20.88 23.17 46.04
CA ALA A 226 20.60 24.54 46.52
C ALA A 226 20.27 25.65 45.46
N PRO A 227 19.72 26.81 45.91
CA PRO A 227 18.54 27.48 45.37
C PRO A 227 18.91 28.57 44.36
N LEU A 228 17.93 28.97 43.53
CA LEU A 228 18.05 30.04 42.53
C LEU A 228 19.14 29.81 41.48
N CYS A 229 18.78 29.12 40.39
CA CYS A 229 19.14 29.59 39.06
C CYS A 229 18.29 28.86 38.02
N VAL A 230 17.85 29.61 37.04
CA VAL A 230 17.03 29.17 35.91
C VAL A 230 17.73 28.03 35.17
N CYS A 231 17.18 26.82 35.23
CA CYS A 231 17.59 25.72 34.35
C CYS A 231 16.62 25.64 33.18
N VAL A 232 17.04 26.17 32.03
CA VAL A 232 16.42 25.85 30.74
C VAL A 232 16.78 24.39 30.42
N VAL A 233 15.78 23.51 30.47
CA VAL A 233 15.92 22.11 30.05
C VAL A 233 15.59 22.02 28.56
N THR A 234 16.61 22.07 27.70
CA THR A 234 16.49 21.57 26.32
C THR A 234 16.63 20.06 26.32
N LEU A 235 15.50 19.35 26.22
CA LEU A 235 15.47 17.92 25.91
C LEU A 235 15.68 17.69 24.40
N PRO A 236 16.48 16.70 23.98
CA PRO A 236 16.52 16.29 22.58
C PRO A 236 15.32 15.39 22.30
N ILE A 237 14.18 15.98 21.97
CA ILE A 237 13.00 15.23 21.52
C ILE A 237 13.02 15.20 20.00
N LYS A 238 13.20 14.00 19.43
CA LYS A 238 12.97 13.74 18.02
C LYS A 238 11.54 14.11 17.63
N GLY A 239 11.40 15.21 16.91
CA GLY A 239 10.38 15.37 15.87
C GLY A 239 8.95 15.74 16.30
N PHE A 240 8.74 16.60 17.30
CA PHE A 240 7.44 17.25 17.51
C PHE A 240 7.58 18.76 17.72
N TYR A 241 6.82 19.53 16.94
CA TYR A 241 6.75 20.99 16.95
C TYR A 241 6.42 21.55 18.35
N ALA A 242 7.34 22.32 18.93
CA ALA A 242 7.07 23.13 20.10
C ALA A 242 6.61 24.53 19.67
N LYS A 243 5.36 24.91 20.01
CA LYS A 243 4.98 26.33 20.12
C LYS A 243 5.55 26.83 21.44
N ILE A 244 6.59 27.66 21.37
CA ILE A 244 7.14 28.39 22.50
C ILE A 244 6.12 29.50 22.85
N PHE A 245 5.46 29.40 23.99
CA PHE A 245 4.79 30.55 24.60
C PHE A 245 5.74 31.12 25.65
N ALA A 246 6.34 32.26 25.34
CA ALA A 246 7.05 33.07 26.31
C ALA A 246 6.02 33.89 27.09
N PHE A 247 5.90 33.65 28.40
CA PHE A 247 5.26 34.59 29.31
C PHE A 247 6.36 35.36 30.03
N THR A 248 6.54 36.61 29.64
CA THR A 248 7.21 37.63 30.45
C THR A 248 6.24 38.07 31.54
N PHE A 249 6.57 37.84 32.81
CA PHE A 249 5.94 38.54 33.91
C PHE A 249 6.85 39.70 34.32
N THR A 250 6.39 40.91 34.06
CA THR A 250 6.92 42.15 34.63
C THR A 250 6.31 42.41 36.00
N SER A 251 7.17 42.96 36.86
CA SER A 251 6.98 43.46 38.24
C SER A 251 6.95 42.42 39.35
#